data_AF-A0A6S7JJN1-F1
#
_entry.id   AF-A0A6S7JJN1-F1
#
_cell.length_a   1.000
_cell.length_b   1.000
_cell.length_c   1.000
_cell.angle_alpha   90.00
_cell.angle_beta   90.00
_cell.angle_gamma   90.00
#
_symmetry.space_group_name_H-M   'P 1'
#
loop_
_entity.id
_entity.type
_entity.pdbx_description
1 polymer ?
#
loop_
_entity_poly.entity_id
_entity_poly.type
_entity_poly.pdbx_seq_one_letter_code
_entity_poly.pdbx_strand_id
1 'polypeptide(L)'
;MAEELQLAWMGDFDSLKQFVSEKLNLNGEWVSPGGDKKLFNDGYISISWRKNKKALLIDGDDREKFKSKLCRMICANDFNKGNMCEETKT
;
A
#
# COMPACT_ATOMS: atom_id res chain seq x y z
N MET A 1 -13.20 10.10 -13.52
CA MET A 1 -11.78 10.18 -13.12
C MET A 1 -11.57 9.04 -12.14
N ALA A 2 -10.70 8.08 -12.42
CA ALA A 2 -10.48 6.96 -11.50
C ALA A 2 -9.73 7.50 -10.27
N GLU A 3 -10.38 7.50 -9.12
CA GLU A 3 -9.76 7.93 -7.86
C GLU A 3 -8.70 6.90 -7.44
N GLU A 4 -7.42 7.29 -7.50
CA GLU A 4 -6.31 6.51 -6.95
C GLU A 4 -6.37 6.56 -5.43
N LEU A 5 -6.32 5.40 -4.76
CA LEU A 5 -6.28 5.39 -3.30
C LEU A 5 -4.85 5.64 -2.82
N GLN A 6 -4.64 6.75 -2.11
CA GLN A 6 -3.36 7.06 -1.48
C GLN A 6 -3.36 6.74 0.02
N LEU A 7 -2.37 5.98 0.48
CA LEU A 7 -2.15 5.64 1.89
C LEU A 7 -0.71 5.97 2.30
N ALA A 8 -0.53 6.44 3.53
CA ALA A 8 0.81 6.60 4.10
C ALA A 8 1.38 5.23 4.51
N TRP A 9 2.63 4.98 4.15
CA TRP A 9 3.39 3.79 4.54
C TRP A 9 4.77 4.19 5.06
N MET A 10 4.96 4.05 6.36
CA MET A 10 6.21 4.44 7.03
C MET A 10 7.25 3.33 7.10
N GLY A 11 6.86 2.09 6.79
CA GLY A 11 7.78 0.96 6.72
C GLY A 11 8.72 1.03 5.51
N ASP A 12 9.77 0.21 5.55
CA ASP A 12 10.66 0.02 4.40
C ASP A 12 10.02 -0.89 3.33
N PHE A 13 10.75 -1.11 2.24
CA PHE A 13 10.27 -1.90 1.11
C PHE A 13 10.10 -3.40 1.44
N ASP A 14 10.95 -3.94 2.31
CA ASP A 14 10.90 -5.35 2.67
C ASP A 14 9.69 -5.63 3.56
N SER A 15 9.47 -4.75 4.54
CA SER A 15 8.24 -4.71 5.34
C SER A 15 6.98 -4.62 4.46
N LEU A 16 7.02 -3.84 3.38
CA LEU A 16 5.91 -3.73 2.43
C LEU A 16 5.69 -5.04 1.65
N LYS A 17 6.76 -5.67 1.17
CA LYS A 17 6.66 -6.96 0.45
C LYS A 17 6.06 -8.04 1.34
N GLN A 18 6.52 -8.16 2.58
CA GLN A 18 5.96 -9.10 3.56
C GLN A 18 4.50 -8.77 3.84
N PHE A 19 4.16 -7.49 4.01
CA PHE A 19 2.78 -7.09 4.21
C PHE A 19 1.87 -7.51 3.05
N VAL A 20 2.27 -7.23 1.81
CA VAL A 20 1.49 -7.58 0.62
C VAL A 20 1.34 -9.10 0.48
N SER A 21 2.40 -9.87 0.76
CA SER A 21 2.34 -11.32 0.67
C SER A 21 1.56 -11.95 1.82
N GLU A 22 1.88 -11.65 3.08
CA GLU A 22 1.32 -12.35 4.25
C GLU A 22 -0.05 -11.82 4.67
N LYS A 23 -0.27 -10.50 4.58
CA LYS A 23 -1.47 -9.87 5.10
C LYS A 23 -2.54 -9.69 4.04
N LEU A 24 -2.11 -9.28 2.85
CA LEU A 24 -3.02 -9.13 1.72
C LEU A 24 -3.21 -10.45 0.97
N ASN A 25 -2.32 -11.44 1.16
CA ASN A 25 -2.36 -12.74 0.47
C ASN A 25 -2.35 -12.57 -1.05
N LEU A 26 -1.56 -11.62 -1.52
CA LEU A 26 -1.33 -11.34 -2.94
C LEU A 26 0.02 -11.94 -3.36
N ASN A 27 0.05 -12.58 -4.53
CA ASN A 27 1.21 -13.32 -5.03
C ASN A 27 1.76 -12.73 -6.34
N GLY A 28 1.46 -11.46 -6.58
CA GLY A 28 1.93 -10.70 -7.73
C GLY A 28 3.43 -10.44 -7.75
N GLU A 29 3.86 -9.76 -8.81
CA GLU A 29 5.27 -9.47 -9.04
C GLU A 29 5.61 -8.03 -8.68
N TRP A 30 6.75 -7.83 -8.03
CA TRP A 30 7.32 -6.52 -7.77
C TRP A 30 8.29 -6.12 -8.87
N VAL A 31 8.01 -5.03 -9.56
CA VAL A 31 8.90 -4.43 -10.56
C VAL A 31 9.43 -3.07 -10.09
N SER A 32 10.68 -2.80 -10.47
CA SER A 32 11.39 -1.57 -10.12
C SER A 32 11.68 -0.77 -11.39
N PRO A 33 10.76 0.09 -11.87
CA PRO A 33 10.93 0.81 -13.14
C PRO A 33 12.06 1.87 -13.11
N GLY A 34 12.73 2.06 -11.97
CA GLY A 34 13.82 3.02 -11.77
C GLY A 34 13.51 4.06 -10.69
N GLY A 35 14.56 4.61 -10.07
CA GLY A 35 14.46 5.57 -8.98
C GLY A 35 13.84 4.99 -7.69
N ASP A 36 13.07 5.82 -6.98
CA ASP A 36 12.46 5.50 -5.67
C ASP A 36 11.06 4.86 -5.77
N LYS A 37 10.62 4.51 -6.98
CA LYS A 37 9.31 3.93 -7.24
C LYS A 37 9.40 2.40 -7.32
N LYS A 38 8.52 1.71 -6.60
CA LYS A 38 8.29 0.27 -6.72
C LYS A 38 6.85 0.04 -7.14
N LEU A 39 6.64 -0.90 -8.05
CA LEU A 39 5.33 -1.28 -8.54
C LEU A 39 5.09 -2.75 -8.21
N PHE A 40 3.91 -3.07 -7.76
CA PHE A 40 3.42 -4.43 -7.58
C PHE A 40 2.22 -4.63 -8.49
N ASN A 41 2.10 -5.79 -9.12
CA ASN A 41 0.92 -6.15 -9.89
C ASN A 41 0.60 -7.64 -9.70
N ASP A 42 -0.64 -7.95 -9.35
CA ASP A 42 -1.17 -9.30 -9.15
C ASP A 42 -2.24 -9.67 -10.22
N GLY A 43 -2.37 -8.86 -11.27
CA GLY A 43 -3.42 -8.98 -12.30
C GLY A 43 -4.75 -8.30 -11.93
N TYR A 44 -5.09 -8.26 -10.64
CA TYR A 44 -6.32 -7.62 -10.13
C TYR A 44 -6.07 -6.26 -9.46
N ILE A 45 -4.87 -6.09 -8.87
CA ILE A 45 -4.48 -4.89 -8.16
C ILE A 45 -3.07 -4.48 -8.55
N SER A 46 -2.87 -3.16 -8.63
CA SER A 46 -1.58 -2.53 -8.74
C SER A 46 -1.28 -1.68 -7.51
N ILE A 47 -0.10 -1.85 -6.91
CA ILE A 47 0.37 -1.02 -5.79
C ILE A 47 1.63 -0.27 -6.23
N SER A 48 1.61 1.05 -6.17
CA SER A 48 2.81 1.89 -6.35
C SER A 48 3.31 2.39 -5.01
N TRP A 49 4.52 2.01 -4.62
CA TRP A 49 5.20 2.57 -3.47
C TRP A 49 6.26 3.59 -3.89
N ARG A 50 6.31 4.73 -3.19
CA ARG A 50 7.35 5.75 -3.37
C ARG A 50 8.08 5.99 -2.06
N LYS A 51 9.36 5.62 -1.99
CA LYS A 51 10.19 5.73 -0.78
C LYS A 51 10.22 7.15 -0.21
N ASN A 52 10.48 8.14 -1.06
CA ASN A 52 10.61 9.54 -0.62
C ASN A 52 9.28 10.15 -0.13
N LYS A 53 8.15 9.68 -0.67
CA LYS A 53 6.83 10.17 -0.27
C LYS A 53 6.21 9.35 0.85
N LYS A 54 6.82 8.22 1.24
CA LYS A 54 6.25 7.25 2.19
C LYS A 54 4.77 6.98 1.89
N ALA A 55 4.46 6.80 0.61
CA ALA A 55 3.10 6.70 0.12
C ALA A 55 2.93 5.44 -0.73
N LEU A 56 1.79 4.77 -0.52
CA LEU A 56 1.25 3.70 -1.34
C LEU A 56 0.09 4.26 -2.15
N LEU A 57 0.14 4.08 -3.46
CA LEU A 57 -0.99 4.31 -4.35
C LEU A 57 -1.53 2.96 -4.78
N ILE A 58 -2.83 2.78 -4.68
CA ILE A 58 -3.49 1.51 -4.99
C ILE A 58 -4.52 1.75 -6.06
N ASP A 59 -4.42 0.94 -7.11
CA ASP A 59 -5.28 0.96 -8.28
C ASP A 59 -5.78 -0.45 -8.59
N GLY A 60 -7.01 -0.55 -9.07
CA GLY A 60 -7.70 -1.82 -9.35
C GLY A 60 -9.15 -1.86 -8.87
N ASP A 61 -9.94 -2.79 -9.42
CA ASP A 61 -11.37 -2.94 -9.13
C ASP A 61 -11.65 -3.23 -7.65
N ASP A 62 -10.80 -4.01 -6.99
CA ASP A 62 -10.94 -4.36 -5.57
C ASP A 62 -10.36 -3.28 -4.60
N ARG A 63 -9.96 -2.10 -5.09
CA ARG A 63 -9.23 -1.09 -4.27
C ARG A 63 -9.90 -0.74 -2.95
N GLU A 64 -11.24 -0.66 -2.88
CA GLU A 64 -11.96 -0.31 -1.64
C GLU A 64 -11.91 -1.43 -0.60
N LYS A 65 -11.98 -2.68 -1.04
CA LYS A 65 -11.86 -3.86 -0.18
C LYS A 65 -10.45 -3.92 0.41
N PHE A 66 -9.44 -3.59 -0.40
CA PHE A 66 -8.06 -3.49 0.05
C PHE A 66 -7.83 -2.28 0.94
N LYS A 67 -8.46 -1.12 0.68
CA LYS A 67 -8.44 0.06 1.56
C LYS A 67 -8.80 -0.31 2.99
N SER A 68 -9.95 -0.95 3.18
CA SER A 68 -10.44 -1.31 4.51
C SER A 68 -9.46 -2.25 5.23
N LYS A 69 -8.91 -3.24 4.51
CA LYS A 69 -7.95 -4.21 5.06
C LYS A 69 -6.60 -3.54 5.40
N LEU A 70 -6.11 -2.65 4.54
CA LEU A 70 -4.89 -1.87 4.74
C LEU A 70 -5.03 -0.87 5.88
N CYS A 71 -6.08 -0.03 5.89
CA CYS A 71 -6.33 0.91 6.98
C CYS A 71 -6.46 0.16 8.31
N ARG A 72 -7.21 -0.94 8.36
CA ARG A 72 -7.36 -1.73 9.58
C ARG A 72 -6.03 -2.30 10.06
N MET A 73 -5.15 -2.75 9.16
CA MET A 73 -3.87 -3.35 9.55
C MET A 73 -2.77 -2.33 9.82
N ILE A 74 -2.70 -1.23 9.08
CA ILE A 74 -1.80 -0.11 9.39
C ILE A 74 -2.19 0.45 10.76
N CYS A 75 -3.47 0.76 10.99
CA CYS A 75 -3.94 1.27 12.27
C CYS A 75 -3.85 0.23 13.41
N ALA A 76 -3.93 -1.08 13.12
CA ALA A 76 -3.69 -2.14 14.12
C ALA A 76 -2.20 -2.35 14.44
N ASN A 77 -1.31 -2.22 13.46
CA ASN A 77 0.14 -2.20 13.70
C ASN A 77 0.55 -0.92 14.44
N ASP A 78 -0.14 0.18 14.19
CA ASP A 78 0.06 1.45 14.86
C ASP A 78 -0.49 1.51 16.29
N PHE A 79 -1.36 0.59 16.71
CA PHE A 79 -1.70 0.49 18.13
C PHE A 79 -0.50 0.11 19.01
N ASN A 80 0.61 -0.37 18.41
CA ASN A 80 1.88 -0.59 19.10
C ASN A 80 2.87 0.58 18.97
N LYS A 81 2.64 1.60 18.12
CA LYS A 81 3.58 2.72 17.88
C LYS A 81 3.03 4.12 17.61
N GLY A 82 1.71 4.35 17.62
CA GLY A 82 1.11 5.67 17.77
C GLY A 82 0.86 6.54 16.53
N ASN A 83 0.82 6.02 15.30
CA ASN A 83 0.43 6.81 14.12
C ASN A 83 -0.96 6.45 13.57
N MET A 84 -1.81 7.47 13.42
CA MET A 84 -3.11 7.34 12.76
C MET A 84 -2.96 7.27 11.23
N CYS A 85 -3.75 6.39 10.61
CA CYS A 85 -3.99 6.41 9.17
C CYS A 85 -4.83 7.66 8.83
N GLU A 86 -4.22 8.80 8.49
CA GLU A 86 -4.97 9.98 8.03
C GLU A 86 -5.45 9.77 6.59
N GLU A 87 -6.77 9.71 6.41
CA GLU A 87 -7.40 9.88 5.09
C GLU A 87 -7.26 11.33 4.66
N THR A 88 -6.35 11.61 3.73
CA THR A 88 -6.29 12.93 3.09
C THR A 88 -7.44 13.03 2.09
N LYS A 89 -8.57 13.59 2.51
CA LYS A 89 -9.63 14.04 1.59
C LYS A 89 -9.06 15.19 0.76
N THR A 90 -9.06 15.04 -0.57
CA THR A 90 -8.91 16.15 -1.51
C THR A 90 -10.29 16.62 -1.95
#